data_AF-A0AAW5FAS3-F1
#
_entry.id   AF-A0AAW5FAS3-F1
#
_cell.length_a   1.000
_cell.length_b   1.000
_cell.length_c   1.000
_cell.angle_alpha   90.00
_cell.angle_beta   90.00
_cell.angle_gamma   90.00
#
_symmetry.space_group_name_H-M   'P 1'
#
loop_
_entity.id
_entity.type
_entity.pdbx_description
1 polymer ?
#
loop_
_entity_poly.entity_id
_entity_poly.type
_entity_poly.pdbx_seq_one_letter_code
_entity_poly.pdbx_strand_id
1 'polypeptide(L)'
;MTKNELNDAYFNWMYQLVFDGRYSKKLSYRKLLKELHRIEFTYSIPMDGNRAEDGVDLRYRFGYENGYSSSMISTYLDNRMCSVLEMMIALAIRCEEHIMDDPDVGNRTGQWFWNMIVNLGLGSMNDSKFDRDYVEDIVQRFLDRKYSRNGDGGLFTVNHSRYDLRSVEIWYQMCWYLDENT
;
A
#
# COMPACT_ATOMS: atom_id res chain seq x y z
N MET A 1 -4.89 -25.54 -9.63
CA MET A 1 -4.88 -24.40 -8.70
C MET A 1 -6.31 -24.00 -8.40
N THR A 2 -6.70 -24.01 -7.14
CA THR A 2 -8.02 -23.55 -6.67
C THR A 2 -8.03 -22.02 -6.48
N LYS A 3 -9.22 -21.43 -6.32
CA LYS A 3 -9.36 -20.00 -5.99
C LYS A 3 -8.59 -19.64 -4.71
N ASN A 4 -8.67 -20.46 -3.67
CA ASN A 4 -8.00 -20.21 -2.39
C ASN A 4 -6.48 -20.27 -2.53
N GLU A 5 -5.96 -21.28 -3.23
CA GLU A 5 -4.52 -21.41 -3.49
C GLU A 5 -3.95 -20.18 -4.22
N LEU A 6 -4.66 -19.66 -5.23
CA LEU A 6 -4.23 -18.45 -5.95
C LEU A 6 -4.30 -17.20 -5.07
N ASN A 7 -5.34 -17.05 -4.25
CA ASN A 7 -5.46 -15.91 -3.33
C ASN A 7 -4.35 -15.92 -2.27
N ASP A 8 -4.02 -17.10 -1.73
CA ASP A 8 -2.90 -17.25 -0.79
C ASP A 8 -1.55 -16.98 -1.48
N ALA A 9 -1.35 -17.47 -2.70
CA ALA A 9 -0.15 -17.19 -3.49
C ALA A 9 0.00 -15.68 -3.77
N TYR A 10 -1.09 -15.01 -4.15
CA TYR A 10 -1.09 -13.58 -4.41
C TYR A 10 -0.77 -12.76 -3.16
N PHE A 11 -1.40 -13.09 -2.02
CA PHE A 11 -1.08 -12.45 -0.74
C PHE A 11 0.38 -12.67 -0.34
N ASN A 12 0.89 -13.89 -0.50
CA ASN A 12 2.29 -14.19 -0.19
C ASN A 12 3.26 -13.42 -1.10
N TRP A 13 2.95 -13.28 -2.40
CA TRP A 13 3.74 -12.48 -3.33
C TRP A 13 3.76 -11.01 -2.91
N MET A 14 2.60 -10.40 -2.63
CA MET A 14 2.53 -9.03 -2.11
C MET A 14 3.30 -8.85 -0.80
N TYR A 15 3.21 -9.82 0.12
CA TYR A 15 3.97 -9.81 1.36
C TYR A 15 5.48 -9.74 1.10
N GLN A 16 6.01 -10.49 0.13
CA GLN A 16 7.44 -10.48 -0.19
C GLN A 16 7.91 -9.17 -0.83
N LEU A 17 7.06 -8.47 -1.58
CA LEU A 17 7.43 -7.19 -2.22
C LEU A 17 7.80 -6.11 -1.20
N VAL A 18 7.14 -6.10 -0.05
CA VAL A 18 7.33 -5.06 0.98
C VAL A 18 8.16 -5.54 2.16
N PHE A 19 8.44 -6.84 2.24
CA PHE A 19 9.18 -7.44 3.34
C PHE A 19 10.60 -7.78 2.88
N ASP A 20 11.50 -6.79 2.88
CA ASP A 20 12.92 -7.05 2.66
C ASP A 20 13.64 -7.40 3.98
N GLY A 21 14.75 -8.11 3.88
CA GLY A 21 15.53 -8.57 5.05
C GLY A 21 16.20 -7.47 5.88
N ARG A 22 16.04 -6.18 5.52
CA ARG A 22 16.51 -5.03 6.31
C ARG A 22 15.55 -4.73 7.47
N TYR A 23 14.28 -5.10 7.34
CA TYR A 23 13.36 -5.15 8.50
C TYR A 23 13.65 -6.39 9.33
N SER A 24 13.79 -6.19 10.64
CA SER A 24 14.20 -7.20 11.62
C SER A 24 13.59 -8.58 11.32
N LYS A 25 14.44 -9.56 10.97
CA LYS A 25 14.07 -10.98 10.77
C LYS A 25 13.30 -11.60 11.95
N LYS A 26 13.17 -10.87 13.07
CA LYS A 26 12.46 -11.29 14.28
C LYS A 26 11.00 -10.83 14.35
N LEU A 27 10.56 -9.89 13.51
CA LEU A 27 9.19 -9.36 13.53
C LEU A 27 8.43 -9.78 12.28
N SER A 28 7.21 -10.32 12.46
CA SER A 28 6.28 -10.63 11.39
C SER A 28 5.14 -9.62 11.43
N TYR A 29 4.63 -9.21 10.25
CA TYR A 29 3.50 -8.29 10.10
C TYR A 29 2.37 -8.91 9.26
N ARG A 30 2.31 -10.24 9.20
CA ARG A 30 1.29 -10.96 8.41
C ARG A 30 -0.12 -10.59 8.83
N LYS A 31 -0.39 -10.38 10.12
CA LYS A 31 -1.72 -9.99 10.61
C LYS A 31 -2.11 -8.60 10.12
N LEU A 32 -1.21 -7.62 10.24
CA LEU A 32 -1.42 -6.26 9.73
C LEU A 32 -1.70 -6.27 8.23
N LEU A 33 -0.84 -6.93 7.43
CA LEU A 33 -1.02 -6.93 5.98
C LEU A 33 -2.28 -7.70 5.55
N LYS A 34 -2.66 -8.79 6.25
CA LYS A 34 -3.94 -9.46 6.01
C LYS A 34 -5.13 -8.54 6.27
N GLU A 35 -5.06 -7.73 7.31
CA GLU A 35 -6.12 -6.78 7.65
C GLU A 35 -6.24 -5.68 6.60
N LEU A 36 -5.11 -5.08 6.18
CA LEU A 36 -5.08 -4.11 5.08
C LEU A 36 -5.57 -4.71 3.75
N HIS A 37 -5.34 -6.00 3.53
CA HIS A 37 -5.82 -6.69 2.33
C HIS A 37 -7.33 -7.01 2.36
N ARG A 38 -7.91 -7.09 3.56
CA ARG A 38 -9.35 -7.30 3.76
C ARG A 38 -10.14 -6.01 3.56
N ILE A 39 -9.56 -4.87 3.94
CA ILE A 39 -10.22 -3.56 3.87
C ILE A 39 -10.19 -3.04 2.43
N GLU A 40 -11.35 -2.65 1.92
CA GLU A 40 -11.49 -1.99 0.62
C GLU A 40 -10.88 -0.59 0.65
N PHE A 41 -10.12 -0.24 -0.40
CA PHE A 41 -9.68 1.12 -0.61
C PHE A 41 -10.81 1.93 -1.25
N THR A 42 -11.46 2.76 -0.43
CA THR A 42 -12.46 3.73 -0.88
C THR A 42 -11.85 5.12 -0.98
N TYR A 43 -12.41 5.98 -1.85
CA TYR A 43 -11.90 7.31 -2.10
C TYR A 43 -13.03 8.32 -2.30
N SER A 44 -12.84 9.53 -1.77
CA SER A 44 -13.76 10.66 -1.96
C SER A 44 -13.29 11.65 -3.03
N ILE A 45 -12.00 11.63 -3.37
CA ILE A 45 -11.42 12.45 -4.44
C ILE A 45 -11.40 11.60 -5.72
N PRO A 46 -12.15 11.98 -6.79
CA PRO A 46 -12.36 11.10 -7.94
C PRO A 46 -11.09 10.56 -8.60
N MET A 47 -10.04 11.38 -8.70
CA MET A 47 -8.80 10.98 -9.33
C MET A 47 -7.98 9.97 -8.53
N ASP A 48 -8.27 9.77 -7.23
CA ASP A 48 -7.72 8.65 -6.46
C ASP A 48 -8.26 7.30 -6.94
N GLY A 49 -9.27 7.28 -7.82
CA GLY A 49 -9.66 6.11 -8.61
C GLY A 49 -8.51 5.52 -9.43
N ASN A 50 -7.61 6.36 -9.97
CA ASN A 50 -6.41 5.90 -10.67
C ASN A 50 -5.50 5.08 -9.74
N ARG A 51 -5.46 5.41 -8.44
CA ARG A 51 -4.64 4.68 -7.44
C ARG A 51 -5.29 3.33 -7.08
N ALA A 52 -6.62 3.27 -7.11
CA ALA A 52 -7.35 2.02 -7.02
C ALA A 52 -7.05 1.12 -8.23
N GLU A 53 -7.09 1.66 -9.45
CA GLU A 53 -6.76 0.95 -10.70
C GLU A 53 -5.32 0.41 -10.68
N ASP A 54 -4.35 1.24 -10.27
CA ASP A 54 -2.96 0.81 -10.09
C ASP A 54 -2.84 -0.40 -9.15
N GLY A 55 -3.64 -0.44 -8.08
CA GLY A 55 -3.71 -1.57 -7.15
C GLY A 55 -4.36 -2.83 -7.77
N VAL A 56 -5.35 -2.68 -8.65
CA VAL A 56 -5.94 -3.82 -9.37
C VAL A 56 -4.95 -4.39 -10.39
N ASP A 57 -4.20 -3.53 -11.09
CA ASP A 57 -3.19 -3.94 -12.08
C ASP A 57 -2.08 -4.81 -11.47
N LEU A 58 -1.81 -4.70 -10.16
CA LEU A 58 -0.91 -5.62 -9.45
C LEU A 58 -1.30 -7.08 -9.58
N ARG A 59 -2.60 -7.38 -9.69
CA ARG A 59 -3.10 -8.76 -9.84
C ARG A 59 -2.62 -9.37 -11.15
N TYR A 60 -2.59 -8.56 -12.22
CA TYR A 60 -2.12 -8.97 -13.53
C TYR A 60 -0.60 -9.04 -13.59
N ARG A 61 0.11 -8.12 -12.91
CA ARG A 61 1.56 -8.22 -12.73
C ARG A 61 1.95 -9.52 -12.02
N PHE A 62 1.28 -9.85 -10.92
CA PHE A 62 1.45 -11.14 -10.23
C PHE A 62 1.22 -12.32 -11.18
N GLY A 63 0.14 -12.28 -11.97
CA GLY A 63 -0.17 -13.33 -12.93
C GLY A 63 0.94 -13.51 -13.97
N TYR A 64 1.40 -12.43 -14.58
CA TYR A 64 2.48 -12.44 -15.56
C TYR A 64 3.78 -12.99 -14.98
N GLU A 65 4.23 -12.48 -13.82
CA GLU A 65 5.48 -12.88 -13.18
C GLU A 65 5.50 -14.34 -12.72
N ASN A 66 4.32 -14.90 -12.39
CA ASN A 66 4.20 -16.27 -11.86
C ASN A 66 3.61 -17.27 -12.86
N GLY A 67 3.43 -16.87 -14.12
CA GLY A 67 2.94 -17.73 -15.20
C GLY A 67 1.45 -18.11 -15.11
N TYR A 68 0.62 -17.31 -14.44
CA TYR A 68 -0.83 -17.46 -14.45
C TYR A 68 -1.45 -16.65 -15.60
N SER A 69 -2.46 -17.23 -16.26
CA SER A 69 -3.14 -16.54 -17.35
C SER A 69 -4.04 -15.40 -16.85
N SER A 70 -4.21 -14.36 -17.67
CA SER A 70 -5.12 -13.24 -17.36
C SER A 70 -6.55 -13.71 -17.07
N SER A 71 -7.00 -14.79 -17.70
CA SER A 71 -8.32 -15.41 -17.44
C SER A 71 -8.42 -15.97 -16.01
N MET A 72 -7.35 -16.59 -15.49
CA MET A 72 -7.30 -17.04 -14.09
C MET A 72 -7.33 -15.86 -13.12
N ILE A 73 -6.56 -14.81 -13.40
CA ILE A 73 -6.53 -13.59 -12.58
C ILE A 73 -7.92 -12.95 -12.51
N SER A 74 -8.52 -12.70 -13.67
CA SER A 74 -9.87 -12.12 -13.76
C SER A 74 -10.92 -12.97 -13.02
N THR A 75 -10.87 -14.29 -13.14
CA THR A 75 -11.84 -15.18 -12.48
C THR A 75 -11.69 -15.19 -10.96
N TYR A 76 -10.45 -15.22 -10.46
CA TYR A 76 -10.19 -15.54 -9.05
C TYR A 76 -9.76 -14.37 -8.18
N LEU A 77 -9.21 -13.30 -8.75
CA LEU A 77 -8.72 -12.12 -8.03
C LEU A 77 -9.55 -10.86 -8.32
N ASP A 78 -10.14 -10.70 -9.50
CA ASP A 78 -10.95 -9.52 -9.87
C ASP A 78 -12.41 -9.56 -9.40
N ASN A 79 -12.76 -10.54 -8.57
CA ASN A 79 -14.08 -10.64 -7.96
C ASN A 79 -14.29 -9.73 -6.74
N ARG A 80 -13.40 -8.75 -6.53
CA ARG A 80 -13.45 -7.78 -5.43
C ARG A 80 -12.80 -6.46 -5.83
N MET A 81 -13.17 -5.40 -5.11
CA MET A 81 -12.57 -4.07 -5.25
C MET A 81 -11.09 -4.07 -4.82
N CYS A 82 -10.38 -3.00 -5.16
CA CYS A 82 -9.01 -2.79 -4.71
C CYS A 82 -8.96 -2.70 -3.18
N SER A 83 -8.05 -3.42 -2.55
CA SER A 83 -7.80 -3.35 -1.11
C SER A 83 -6.81 -2.24 -0.76
N VAL A 84 -6.83 -1.79 0.49
CA VAL A 84 -5.86 -0.81 0.99
C VAL A 84 -4.43 -1.32 0.82
N LEU A 85 -4.18 -2.62 1.04
CA LEU A 85 -2.87 -3.22 0.79
C LEU A 85 -2.45 -3.11 -0.68
N GLU A 86 -3.31 -3.51 -1.61
CA GLU A 86 -3.03 -3.45 -3.06
C GLU A 86 -2.69 -2.03 -3.49
N MET A 87 -3.52 -1.05 -3.10
CA MET A 87 -3.28 0.36 -3.42
C MET A 87 -1.94 0.85 -2.86
N MET A 88 -1.64 0.58 -1.58
CA MET A 88 -0.39 1.04 -0.95
C MET A 88 0.85 0.39 -1.58
N ILE A 89 0.80 -0.89 -1.94
CA ILE A 89 1.91 -1.57 -2.62
C ILE A 89 2.11 -0.98 -4.01
N ALA A 90 1.04 -0.78 -4.77
CA ALA A 90 1.12 -0.21 -6.11
C ALA A 90 1.71 1.20 -6.09
N LEU A 91 1.32 2.00 -5.09
CA LEU A 91 1.87 3.33 -4.89
C LEU A 91 3.37 3.29 -4.55
N ALA A 92 3.80 2.38 -3.67
CA ALA A 92 5.20 2.20 -3.32
C ALA A 92 6.06 1.72 -4.50
N ILE A 93 5.53 0.84 -5.34
CA ILE A 93 6.17 0.44 -6.61
C ILE A 93 6.28 1.64 -7.55
N ARG A 94 5.22 2.46 -7.63
CA ARG A 94 5.23 3.66 -8.47
C ARG A 94 6.26 4.68 -8.03
N CYS A 95 6.45 4.88 -6.72
CA CYS A 95 7.55 5.68 -6.18
C CYS A 95 8.90 5.18 -6.70
N GLU A 96 9.15 3.87 -6.57
CA GLU A 96 10.45 3.29 -6.87
C GLU A 96 10.73 3.21 -8.37
N GLU A 97 9.82 2.62 -9.16
CA GLU A 97 10.09 2.29 -10.56
C GLU A 97 9.90 3.47 -11.52
N HIS A 98 9.14 4.51 -11.14
CA HIS A 98 8.79 5.60 -12.07
C HIS A 98 9.35 6.97 -11.69
N ILE A 99 9.74 7.17 -10.43
CA ILE A 99 10.19 8.48 -9.93
C ILE A 99 11.59 8.41 -9.36
N MET A 100 11.84 7.46 -8.46
CA MET A 100 13.06 7.41 -7.67
C MET A 100 14.09 6.38 -8.14
N ASP A 101 13.87 5.71 -9.29
CA ASP A 101 14.70 4.59 -9.75
C ASP A 101 16.20 4.95 -9.73
N ASP A 102 16.98 4.13 -9.03
CA ASP A 102 18.42 4.31 -8.85
C ASP A 102 19.11 2.93 -8.84
N PRO A 103 19.79 2.56 -9.94
CA PRO A 103 20.49 1.29 -10.06
C PRO A 103 21.55 1.05 -8.97
N ASP A 104 22.13 2.10 -8.39
CA ASP A 104 23.20 1.99 -7.39
C ASP A 104 22.64 1.68 -5.99
N VAL A 105 21.38 2.06 -5.73
CA VAL A 105 20.71 1.84 -4.43
C VAL A 105 19.87 0.56 -4.44
N GLY A 106 19.36 0.16 -5.61
CA GLY A 106 18.50 -0.99 -5.79
C GLY A 106 17.07 -0.76 -5.26
N ASN A 107 16.24 -1.79 -5.33
CA ASN A 107 14.80 -1.68 -5.07
C ASN A 107 14.49 -1.28 -3.60
N ARG A 108 13.86 -0.11 -3.42
CA ARG A 108 13.36 0.42 -2.14
C ARG A 108 11.83 0.40 -1.99
N THR A 109 11.08 -0.35 -2.80
CA THR A 109 9.62 -0.50 -2.67
C THR A 109 9.18 -0.76 -1.22
N GLY A 110 9.87 -1.67 -0.52
CA GLY A 110 9.59 -1.94 0.90
C GLY A 110 9.77 -0.70 1.79
N GLN A 111 10.81 0.10 1.58
CA GLN A 111 11.05 1.32 2.35
C GLN A 111 9.90 2.32 2.17
N TRP A 112 9.46 2.57 0.94
CA TRP A 112 8.34 3.47 0.66
C TRP A 112 7.03 2.98 1.29
N PHE A 113 6.76 1.68 1.20
CA PHE A 113 5.59 1.08 1.83
C PHE A 113 5.61 1.24 3.36
N TRP A 114 6.73 0.92 4.01
CA TRP A 114 6.83 1.03 5.46
C TRP A 114 6.83 2.47 5.97
N ASN A 115 7.33 3.42 5.20
CA ASN A 115 7.19 4.85 5.52
C ASN A 115 5.71 5.25 5.62
N MET A 116 4.87 4.78 4.69
CA MET A 116 3.42 5.02 4.77
C MET A 116 2.78 4.34 6.00
N ILE A 117 3.16 3.10 6.30
CA ILE A 117 2.66 2.37 7.49
C ILE A 117 3.05 3.09 8.79
N VAL A 118 4.27 3.64 8.87
CA VAL A 118 4.72 4.42 10.02
C VAL A 118 3.95 5.74 10.12
N ASN A 119 3.73 6.45 9.02
CA ASN A 119 2.98 7.71 9.01
C ASN A 119 1.50 7.53 9.38
N LEU A 120 0.91 6.39 9.03
CA LEU A 120 -0.44 6.00 9.51
C LEU A 120 -0.47 5.75 11.02
N GLY A 121 0.67 5.54 11.68
CA GLY A 121 0.75 5.15 13.09
C GLY A 121 0.61 3.64 13.32
N LEU A 122 0.85 2.83 12.28
CA LEU A 122 0.70 1.36 12.30
C LEU A 122 2.03 0.61 12.42
N GLY A 123 3.17 1.32 12.43
CA GLY A 123 4.51 0.73 12.45
C GLY A 123 4.81 -0.21 13.64
N SER A 124 4.04 -0.13 14.73
CA SER A 124 4.21 -1.02 15.89
C SER A 124 3.34 -2.30 15.86
N MET A 125 2.42 -2.41 14.89
CA MET A 125 1.42 -3.48 14.75
C MET A 125 1.99 -4.79 14.16
N ASN A 126 3.12 -5.25 14.70
CA ASN A 126 3.63 -6.59 14.39
C ASN A 126 2.71 -7.67 14.98
N ASP A 127 2.86 -8.92 14.55
CA ASP A 127 1.94 -10.02 14.88
C ASP A 127 1.77 -10.29 16.38
N SER A 128 2.75 -9.90 17.22
CA SER A 128 2.69 -10.04 18.69
C SER A 128 1.93 -8.91 19.39
N LYS A 129 1.82 -7.75 18.75
CA LYS A 129 1.14 -6.55 19.25
C LYS A 129 -0.09 -6.15 18.43
N PHE A 130 -0.45 -6.97 17.45
CA PHE A 130 -1.52 -6.69 16.51
C PHE A 130 -2.86 -6.52 17.23
N ASP A 131 -3.42 -5.33 17.09
CA ASP A 131 -4.76 -4.97 17.53
C ASP A 131 -5.59 -4.65 16.29
N ARG A 132 -6.62 -5.46 16.06
CA ARG A 132 -7.46 -5.35 14.87
C ARG A 132 -8.31 -4.08 14.92
N ASP A 133 -8.92 -3.78 16.06
CA ASP A 133 -9.84 -2.66 16.20
C ASP A 133 -9.09 -1.33 16.04
N TYR A 134 -7.87 -1.25 16.59
CA TYR A 134 -6.98 -0.11 16.38
C TYR A 134 -6.60 0.08 14.90
N VAL A 135 -6.23 -1.01 14.21
CA VAL A 135 -5.89 -0.95 12.78
C VAL A 135 -7.08 -0.49 11.95
N GLU A 136 -8.27 -1.04 12.20
CA GLU A 136 -9.50 -0.66 11.50
C GLU A 136 -9.84 0.83 11.73
N ASP A 137 -9.73 1.35 12.96
CA ASP A 137 -9.97 2.77 13.26
C ASP A 137 -8.99 3.70 12.51
N ILE A 138 -7.71 3.35 12.53
CA ILE A 138 -6.67 4.14 11.84
C ILE A 138 -6.89 4.14 10.32
N VAL A 139 -7.17 2.97 9.73
CA VAL A 139 -7.41 2.86 8.29
C VAL A 139 -8.69 3.60 7.91
N GLN A 140 -9.76 3.52 8.72
CA GLN A 140 -10.98 4.27 8.46
C GLN A 140 -10.74 5.78 8.52
N ARG A 141 -9.93 6.25 9.47
CA ARG A 141 -9.54 7.68 9.56
C ARG A 141 -8.78 8.14 8.33
N PHE A 142 -7.92 7.28 7.79
CA PHE A 142 -7.23 7.52 6.51
C PHE A 142 -8.22 7.62 5.34
N LEU A 143 -9.10 6.63 5.17
CA LEU A 143 -10.10 6.59 4.08
C LEU A 143 -11.07 7.78 4.15
N ASP A 144 -11.50 8.16 5.35
CA ASP A 144 -12.37 9.32 5.61
C ASP A 144 -11.65 10.67 5.51
N ARG A 145 -10.33 10.66 5.30
CA ARG A 145 -9.47 11.86 5.24
C ARG A 145 -9.51 12.71 6.51
N LYS A 146 -9.68 12.06 7.66
CA LYS A 146 -9.74 12.66 9.02
C LYS A 146 -8.37 12.71 9.71
N TYR A 147 -7.30 12.81 8.93
CA TYR A 147 -5.92 13.01 9.40
C TYR A 147 -5.56 14.51 9.46
N SER A 148 -4.35 14.86 9.85
CA SER A 148 -3.92 16.26 9.99
C SER A 148 -3.82 16.99 8.65
N ARG A 149 -3.91 18.32 8.66
CA ARG A 149 -3.86 19.17 7.44
C ARG A 149 -2.59 18.93 6.60
N ASN A 150 -1.47 18.65 7.25
CA ASN A 150 -0.17 18.37 6.63
C ASN A 150 0.00 16.89 6.23
N GLY A 151 -1.01 16.04 6.44
CA GLY A 151 -0.97 14.62 6.12
C GLY A 151 -0.50 13.69 7.24
N ASP A 152 -0.15 14.21 8.42
CA ASP A 152 0.16 13.38 9.59
C ASP A 152 -1.04 12.52 10.00
N GLY A 153 -0.84 11.20 10.11
CA GLY A 153 -1.89 10.20 10.22
C GLY A 153 -2.50 9.72 8.89
N GLY A 154 -2.03 10.22 7.76
CA GLY A 154 -2.32 9.73 6.40
C GLY A 154 -1.17 8.86 5.85
N LEU A 155 -1.01 8.81 4.51
CA LEU A 155 0.13 8.08 3.91
C LEU A 155 1.44 8.87 3.93
N PHE A 156 1.36 10.20 3.84
CA PHE A 156 2.53 11.07 3.75
C PHE A 156 2.32 12.33 4.58
N THR A 157 3.38 12.81 5.22
CA THR A 157 3.42 14.12 5.87
C THR A 157 4.28 15.09 5.07
N VAL A 158 3.74 16.25 4.69
CA VAL A 158 4.45 17.33 3.99
C VAL A 158 4.42 18.57 4.86
N ASN A 159 5.53 18.89 5.52
CA ASN A 159 5.58 19.93 6.55
C ASN A 159 5.43 21.33 5.98
N HIS A 160 5.94 21.57 4.78
CA HIS A 160 5.93 22.89 4.14
C HIS A 160 4.82 23.05 3.10
N SER A 161 3.76 22.23 3.17
CA SER A 161 2.64 22.34 2.23
C SER A 161 1.79 23.58 2.46
N ARG A 162 1.59 24.36 1.38
CA ARG A 162 0.64 25.49 1.37
C ARG A 162 -0.81 25.01 1.33
N TYR A 163 -1.04 23.77 0.88
CA TYR A 163 -2.37 23.19 0.68
C TYR A 163 -2.81 22.35 1.88
N ASP A 164 -4.11 22.09 1.97
CA ASP A 164 -4.66 21.10 2.89
C ASP A 164 -4.60 19.73 2.23
N LEU A 165 -3.74 18.83 2.73
CA LEU A 165 -3.58 17.52 2.09
C LEU A 165 -4.88 16.71 2.11
N ARG A 166 -5.82 16.98 3.02
CA ARG A 166 -7.14 16.32 3.03
C ARG A 166 -8.01 16.67 1.84
N SER A 167 -7.66 17.67 1.02
CA SER A 167 -8.34 17.96 -0.25
C SER A 167 -7.47 17.67 -1.48
N VAL A 168 -6.30 17.06 -1.29
CA VAL A 168 -5.33 16.79 -2.36
C VAL A 168 -5.25 15.30 -2.62
N GLU A 169 -5.30 14.93 -3.88
CA GLU A 169 -5.09 13.56 -4.35
C GLU A 169 -3.81 12.91 -3.80
N ILE A 170 -3.86 11.60 -3.54
CA ILE A 170 -2.74 10.83 -2.99
C ILE A 170 -1.49 10.96 -3.86
N TRP A 171 -1.64 10.99 -5.19
CA TRP A 171 -0.53 11.17 -6.13
C TRP A 171 0.26 12.45 -5.87
N TYR A 172 -0.42 13.59 -5.73
CA TYR A 172 0.26 14.86 -5.46
C TYR A 172 0.86 14.89 -4.04
N GLN A 173 0.20 14.28 -3.04
CA GLN A 173 0.79 14.14 -1.71
C GLN A 173 2.10 13.36 -1.76
N MET A 174 2.14 12.26 -2.52
CA MET A 174 3.34 11.46 -2.73
C MET A 174 4.43 12.27 -3.43
N CYS A 175 4.12 12.97 -4.53
CA CYS A 175 5.12 13.79 -5.23
C CYS A 175 5.72 14.87 -4.34
N TRP A 176 4.91 15.57 -3.53
CA TRP A 176 5.40 16.59 -2.61
C TRP A 176 6.19 16.00 -1.44
N TYR A 177 5.81 14.82 -0.96
CA TYR A 177 6.57 14.12 0.06
C TYR A 177 7.98 13.75 -0.42
N LEU A 178 8.09 13.24 -1.65
CA LEU A 178 9.38 12.92 -2.25
C LEU A 178 10.23 14.19 -2.40
N ASP A 179 9.68 15.27 -2.97
CA ASP A 179 10.40 16.56 -3.11
C ASP A 179 10.92 17.14 -1.78
N GLU A 180 10.22 16.92 -0.65
CA GLU A 180 10.65 17.39 0.68
C GLU A 180 11.70 16.46 1.35
N ASN A 181 11.72 15.16 1.01
CA ASN A 181 12.44 14.14 1.80
C ASN A 181 13.48 13.32 1.02
N THR A 182 13.73 13.62 -0.25
CA THR A 182 14.74 12.96 -1.09
C THR A 182 15.63 13.98 -1.78
#